data_AF-A0A0E2AKY8-F1
#
_entry.id   AF-A0A0E2AKY8-F1
#
_cell.length_a   1.000
_cell.length_b   1.000
_cell.length_c   1.000
_cell.angle_alpha   90.00
_cell.angle_beta   90.00
_cell.angle_gamma   90.00
#
_symmetry.space_group_name_H-M   'P 1'
#
loop_
_entity.id
_entity.type
_entity.pdbx_description
1 polymer ?
#
loop_
_entity_poly.entity_id
_entity_poly.type
_entity_poly.pdbx_seq_one_letter_code
_entity_poly.pdbx_strand_id
1 'polypeptide(L)'
;MKKILLLLSVCISFSSCCTLFSSSKQDITFTGMNGTKIYEASTKQKIAEIKEDNSVTVQIKKKREDKQLVAKKEGYQTTPFVLESTFNNACLWNILFWPGFLVDLGTQKMNKWDNTIINIEMEKENTENK
;
A
#
# COMPACT_ATOMS: atom_id res chain seq x y z
N MET A 1 -29.60 31.86 -26.21
CA MET A 1 -29.14 30.45 -26.17
C MET A 1 -27.61 30.28 -26.13
N LYS A 2 -26.80 31.18 -26.72
CA LYS A 2 -25.31 31.06 -26.70
C LYS A 2 -24.66 31.23 -25.31
N LYS A 3 -25.23 32.05 -24.41
CA LYS A 3 -24.67 32.31 -23.07
C LYS A 3 -24.81 31.13 -22.10
N ILE A 4 -25.86 30.32 -22.25
CA ILE A 4 -26.09 29.12 -21.42
C ILE A 4 -25.13 28.00 -21.82
N LEU A 5 -24.85 27.85 -23.12
CA LEU A 5 -23.89 26.88 -23.63
C LEU A 5 -22.45 27.16 -23.15
N LEU A 6 -22.10 28.44 -23.01
CA LEU A 6 -20.79 28.88 -22.54
C LEU A 6 -20.61 28.68 -21.02
N LEU A 7 -21.69 28.86 -20.24
CA LEU A 7 -21.70 28.59 -18.80
C LEU A 7 -21.58 27.08 -18.50
N LEU A 8 -22.23 26.23 -19.30
CA LEU A 8 -22.15 24.77 -19.17
C LEU A 8 -20.75 24.23 -19.51
N SER A 9 -20.05 24.86 -20.46
CA SER A 9 -18.67 24.53 -20.85
C SER A 9 -17.64 24.84 -19.73
N VAL A 10 -17.83 25.94 -19.01
CA VAL A 10 -16.99 26.30 -17.85
C VAL A 10 -17.21 25.33 -16.68
N CYS A 11 -18.45 24.86 -16.45
CA CYS A 11 -18.73 23.88 -15.41
C CYS A 11 -18.10 22.51 -15.67
N ILE A 12 -17.99 22.08 -16.94
CA ILE A 12 -17.29 20.83 -17.30
C ILE A 12 -15.76 20.97 -17.09
N SER A 13 -15.22 22.18 -17.23
CA SER A 13 -13.78 22.46 -17.10
C SER A 13 -13.26 22.42 -15.64
N PHE A 14 -14.16 22.49 -14.65
CA PHE A 14 -13.83 22.40 -13.22
C PHE A 14 -14.08 21.01 -12.60
N SER A 15 -14.57 20.04 -13.38
CA SER A 15 -14.67 18.64 -12.92
C SER A 15 -13.34 17.88 -12.94
N SER A 16 -12.23 18.57 -13.20
CA SER A 16 -10.85 18.06 -13.25
C SER A 16 -10.26 17.69 -11.88
N CYS A 17 -11.03 17.81 -10.79
CA CYS A 17 -10.56 17.54 -9.43
C CYS A 17 -10.90 16.11 -8.98
N CYS A 18 -10.34 15.11 -9.66
CA CYS A 18 -10.26 13.75 -9.14
C CYS A 18 -9.00 13.10 -9.71
N THR A 19 -8.09 12.66 -8.84
CA THR A 19 -6.88 11.81 -9.08
C THR A 19 -5.52 12.45 -8.72
N LEU A 20 -5.35 13.78 -8.67
CA LEU A 20 -4.03 14.37 -8.38
C LEU A 20 -3.54 14.17 -6.92
N PHE A 21 -4.40 13.71 -6.01
CA PHE A 21 -4.07 13.47 -4.60
C PHE A 21 -4.13 12.01 -4.13
N SER A 22 -4.12 11.01 -5.02
CA SER A 22 -3.86 9.64 -4.53
C SER A 22 -2.42 9.59 -3.97
N SER A 23 -2.29 9.29 -2.68
CA SER A 23 -1.01 9.33 -1.97
C SER A 23 -0.07 8.25 -2.49
N SER A 24 1.23 8.57 -2.60
CA SER A 24 2.28 7.61 -2.99
C SER A 24 2.59 6.59 -1.88
N LYS A 25 2.00 6.78 -0.70
CA LYS A 25 2.04 5.87 0.44
C LYS A 25 0.65 5.27 0.65
N GLN A 26 0.61 4.06 1.18
CA GLN A 26 -0.61 3.37 1.58
C GLN A 26 -0.44 2.89 3.02
N ASP A 27 -1.49 3.07 3.82
CA ASP A 27 -1.55 2.55 5.18
C ASP A 27 -1.71 1.04 5.11
N ILE A 28 -0.80 0.32 5.77
CA ILE A 28 -0.84 -1.13 5.91
C ILE A 28 -0.91 -1.45 7.39
N THR A 29 -1.94 -2.19 7.79
CA THR A 29 -2.15 -2.66 9.15
C THR A 29 -1.61 -4.07 9.28
N PHE A 30 -0.63 -4.26 10.15
CA PHE A 30 -0.12 -5.56 10.54
C PHE A 30 -0.76 -5.97 11.85
N THR A 31 -1.41 -7.12 11.87
CA THR A 31 -2.00 -7.73 13.07
C THR A 31 -1.18 -8.94 13.44
N GLY A 32 -0.93 -9.15 14.73
CA GLY A 32 -0.12 -10.26 15.21
C GLY A 32 0.17 -10.12 16.69
N MET A 33 1.06 -10.96 17.21
CA MET A 33 1.34 -10.93 18.64
C MET A 33 2.12 -9.66 19.04
N ASN A 34 1.85 -9.16 20.26
CA ASN A 34 2.64 -8.12 20.89
C ASN A 34 4.16 -8.44 20.88
N GLY A 35 4.99 -7.44 20.61
CA GLY A 35 6.46 -7.54 20.58
C GLY A 35 7.02 -8.07 19.26
N THR A 36 6.17 -8.32 18.25
CA THR A 36 6.62 -8.74 16.92
C THR A 36 7.21 -7.56 16.16
N LYS A 37 8.45 -7.71 15.70
CA LYS A 37 9.18 -6.72 14.91
C LYS A 37 9.16 -7.14 13.45
N ILE A 38 8.75 -6.22 12.58
CA ILE A 38 8.68 -6.44 11.13
C ILE A 38 9.88 -5.79 10.48
N TYR A 39 10.62 -6.58 9.72
CA TYR A 39 11.82 -6.17 9.00
C TYR A 39 11.62 -6.34 7.50
N GLU A 40 12.28 -5.50 6.70
CA GLU A 40 12.42 -5.73 5.28
C GLU A 40 13.52 -6.78 5.02
N ALA A 41 13.20 -7.82 4.26
CA ALA A 41 14.10 -8.96 4.06
C ALA A 41 15.44 -8.54 3.43
N SER A 42 15.37 -7.66 2.43
CA SER A 42 16.52 -7.23 1.64
C SER A 42 17.43 -6.24 2.36
N THR A 43 16.84 -5.25 3.05
CA THR A 43 17.58 -4.15 3.70
C THR A 43 17.83 -4.38 5.18
N LYS A 44 17.17 -5.39 5.78
CA LYS A 44 17.13 -5.64 7.24
C LYS A 44 16.65 -4.43 8.06
N GLN A 45 16.00 -3.46 7.41
CA GLN A 45 15.49 -2.27 8.06
C GLN A 45 14.22 -2.61 8.84
N LYS A 46 14.13 -2.12 10.08
CA LYS A 46 12.90 -2.22 10.89
C LYS A 46 11.82 -1.33 10.27
N ILE A 47 10.69 -1.91 9.92
CA ILE A 47 9.53 -1.23 9.32
C ILE A 47 8.51 -0.88 10.39
N ALA A 48 8.20 -1.83 11.27
CA ALA A 48 7.17 -1.66 12.30
C ALA A 48 7.43 -2.59 13.49
N GLU A 49 6.74 -2.31 14.59
CA GLU A 49 6.69 -3.15 15.78
C GLU A 49 5.26 -3.18 16.29
N ILE A 50 4.74 -4.39 16.50
CA ILE A 50 3.39 -4.61 17.01
C ILE A 50 3.40 -4.35 18.52
N LYS A 51 2.62 -3.36 18.96
CA LYS A 51 2.48 -2.96 20.36
C LYS A 51 1.27 -3.63 21.02
N GLU A 52 0.86 -3.14 22.19
CA GLU A 52 -0.12 -3.77 23.11
C GLU A 52 -1.47 -4.07 22.46
N ASP A 53 -1.85 -3.32 21.41
CA ASP A 53 -3.10 -3.50 20.68
C ASP A 53 -3.09 -4.66 19.67
N ASN A 54 -2.04 -5.49 19.66
CA ASN A 54 -1.84 -6.61 18.72
C ASN A 54 -1.93 -6.22 17.24
N SER A 55 -1.85 -4.92 16.94
CA SER A 55 -1.85 -4.39 15.59
C SER A 55 -1.00 -3.13 15.48
N VAL A 56 -0.51 -2.83 14.29
CA VAL A 56 0.22 -1.60 13.98
C VAL A 56 -0.05 -1.18 12.54
N THR A 57 -0.44 0.07 12.35
CA THR A 57 -0.63 0.66 11.02
C THR A 57 0.58 1.52 10.67
N VAL A 58 1.17 1.27 9.50
CA VAL A 58 2.30 2.06 8.99
C VAL A 58 2.10 2.44 7.53
N GLN A 59 2.59 3.64 7.18
CA GLN A 59 2.58 4.11 5.80
C GLN A 59 3.75 3.53 5.01
N ILE A 60 3.45 2.61 4.09
CA ILE A 60 4.43 2.02 3.19
C ILE A 60 4.32 2.70 1.82
N LYS A 61 5.45 3.17 1.29
CA LYS A 61 5.51 3.73 -0.07
C LYS A 61 5.16 2.64 -1.08
N LYS A 62 4.20 2.90 -1.95
CA LYS A 62 3.80 2.03 -3.06
C LYS A 62 5.00 1.80 -3.98
N LYS A 63 5.21 0.55 -4.40
CA LYS A 63 6.24 0.17 -5.37
C LYS A 63 5.63 -0.71 -6.44
N ARG A 64 6.28 -0.80 -7.59
CA ARG A 64 5.88 -1.72 -8.66
C ARG A 64 6.18 -3.18 -8.31
N GLU A 65 7.23 -3.39 -7.53
CA GLU A 65 7.74 -4.70 -7.14
C GLU A 65 7.17 -5.12 -5.79
N ASP A 66 7.02 -6.43 -5.62
CA ASP A 66 6.63 -7.05 -4.37
C ASP A 66 7.68 -6.79 -3.29
N LYS A 67 7.21 -6.60 -2.06
CA LYS A 67 8.08 -6.32 -0.93
C LYS A 67 8.13 -7.52 0.01
N GLN A 68 9.30 -8.15 0.11
CA GLN A 68 9.54 -9.24 1.06
C GLN A 68 9.77 -8.67 2.46
N LEU A 69 8.98 -9.15 3.41
CA LEU A 69 9.02 -8.76 4.82
C LEU A 69 9.24 -10.00 5.69
N VAL A 70 9.82 -9.80 6.87
CA VAL A 70 10.08 -10.86 7.84
C VAL A 70 9.59 -10.40 9.20
N ALA A 71 8.69 -11.17 9.80
CA ALA A 71 8.29 -11.02 11.18
C ALA A 71 9.27 -11.77 12.09
N LYS A 72 9.79 -11.08 13.11
CA LYS A 72 10.64 -11.67 14.13
C LYS A 72 10.10 -11.35 15.52
N LYS A 73 10.07 -12.35 16.37
CA LYS A 73 9.75 -12.22 17.79
C LYS A 73 10.65 -13.15 18.60
N GLU A 74 11.01 -12.72 19.80
CA GLU A 74 11.82 -13.53 20.70
C GLU A 74 11.03 -14.79 21.12
N GLY A 75 11.64 -15.98 20.96
CA GLY A 75 11.02 -17.28 21.27
C GLY A 75 10.06 -17.83 20.20
N TYR A 76 10.03 -17.24 18.99
CA TYR A 76 9.20 -17.68 17.88
C TYR A 76 10.04 -17.80 16.60
N GLN A 77 9.60 -18.66 15.68
CA GLN A 77 10.24 -18.79 14.38
C GLN A 77 10.07 -17.51 13.55
N THR A 78 11.11 -17.14 12.81
CA THR A 78 11.04 -16.01 11.90
C THR A 78 10.12 -16.34 10.74
N THR A 79 9.03 -15.60 10.59
CA THR A 79 8.02 -15.87 9.56
C THR A 79 8.22 -14.90 8.39
N PRO A 80 8.67 -15.39 7.22
CA PRO A 80 8.74 -14.57 6.01
C PRO A 80 7.35 -14.42 5.40
N PHE A 81 7.04 -13.23 4.90
CA PHE A 81 5.79 -12.96 4.19
C PHE A 81 6.01 -11.89 3.12
N VAL A 82 5.12 -11.83 2.12
CA VAL A 82 5.27 -10.94 0.97
C VAL A 82 4.11 -9.96 0.92
N LEU A 83 4.43 -8.68 0.74
CA LEU A 83 3.46 -7.65 0.43
C LEU A 83 3.41 -7.52 -1.09
N GLU A 84 2.36 -8.09 -1.69
CA GLU A 84 2.16 -8.12 -3.14
C GLU A 84 1.69 -6.76 -3.67
N SER A 85 2.30 -6.33 -4.77
CA SER A 85 1.91 -5.10 -5.47
C SER A 85 0.96 -5.44 -6.62
N THR A 86 -0.28 -4.95 -6.54
CA THR A 86 -1.25 -5.08 -7.62
C THR A 86 -1.42 -3.79 -8.39
N PHE A 87 -1.73 -3.95 -9.67
CA PHE A 87 -2.02 -2.82 -10.55
C PHE A 87 -3.44 -2.30 -10.27
N ASN A 88 -3.56 -0.99 -10.09
CA ASN A 88 -4.84 -0.34 -9.93
C ASN A 88 -5.47 -0.09 -11.31
N ASN A 89 -6.33 -0.99 -11.76
CA ASN A 89 -7.06 -0.85 -13.03
C ASN A 89 -7.92 0.42 -13.10
N ALA A 90 -8.26 1.06 -11.98
CA ALA A 90 -8.92 2.36 -11.99
C ALA A 90 -8.05 3.45 -12.65
N CYS A 91 -6.71 3.33 -12.58
CA CYS A 91 -5.80 4.22 -13.32
C CYS A 91 -5.96 4.06 -14.85
N LEU A 92 -6.32 2.88 -15.38
CA LEU A 92 -6.55 2.68 -16.82
C LEU A 92 -7.74 3.50 -17.34
N TRP A 93 -8.74 3.80 -16.51
CA TRP A 93 -9.85 4.69 -16.90
C TRP A 93 -9.39 6.13 -17.12
N ASN A 94 -8.38 6.59 -16.37
CA ASN A 94 -7.73 7.89 -16.60
C ASN A 94 -6.84 7.91 -17.85
N ILE A 95 -6.49 6.73 -18.40
CA ILE A 95 -5.75 6.58 -19.65
C ILE A 95 -6.64 6.80 -20.86
N LEU A 96 -7.91 6.39 -20.78
CA LEU A 96 -8.89 6.54 -21.86
C LEU A 96 -9.36 8.01 -22.06
N PHE A 97 -9.19 8.87 -21.06
CA PHE A 97 -9.46 10.32 -21.16
C PHE A 97 -8.15 11.12 -21.23
N TRP A 98 -7.81 11.56 -22.45
CA TRP A 98 -6.49 11.98 -22.93
C TRP A 98 -5.64 12.96 -22.08
N PRO A 99 -6.16 13.89 -21.24
CA PRO A 99 -5.28 14.74 -20.42
C PRO A 99 -4.89 14.18 -19.04
N GLY A 100 -5.60 13.17 -18.50
CA GLY A 100 -5.32 12.61 -17.17
C GLY A 100 -4.14 11.61 -17.16
N PHE A 101 -3.93 10.92 -18.28
CA PHE A 101 -2.95 9.84 -18.45
C PHE A 101 -1.50 10.23 -18.19
N LEU A 102 -1.05 11.37 -18.71
CA LEU A 102 0.34 11.83 -18.61
C LEU A 102 0.77 12.07 -17.15
N VAL A 103 -0.17 12.53 -16.33
CA VAL A 103 0.06 12.81 -14.92
C VAL A 103 0.13 11.50 -14.11
N ASP A 104 -0.68 10.50 -14.46
CA ASP A 104 -0.75 9.23 -13.72
C ASP A 104 0.43 8.28 -14.03
N LEU A 105 0.92 8.25 -15.28
CA LEU A 105 2.15 7.54 -15.66
C LEU A 105 3.39 8.12 -14.95
N GLY A 106 3.48 9.45 -14.85
CA GLY A 106 4.60 10.13 -14.22
C GLY A 106 4.62 10.00 -12.69
N THR A 107 3.47 9.76 -12.05
CA THR A 107 3.36 9.77 -10.58
C THR A 107 3.43 8.40 -9.92
N GLN A 108 3.57 7.30 -10.69
CA GLN A 108 3.65 5.92 -10.18
C GLN A 108 2.47 5.50 -9.28
N LYS A 109 1.33 6.19 -9.40
CA LYS A 109 0.11 5.92 -8.61
C LYS A 109 -0.68 4.70 -9.09
N MET A 110 -0.20 4.09 -10.18
CA MET A 110 -0.78 2.91 -10.82
C MET A 110 -0.66 1.65 -9.97
N ASN A 111 0.21 1.63 -8.96
CA ASN A 111 0.41 0.47 -8.11
C ASN A 111 -0.22 0.69 -6.73
N LYS A 112 -0.82 -0.36 -6.19
CA LYS A 112 -1.36 -0.43 -4.83
C LYS A 112 -0.83 -1.69 -4.17
N TRP A 113 -0.74 -1.68 -2.85
CA TRP A 113 -0.54 -2.93 -2.12
C TRP A 113 -1.88 -3.67 -2.07
N ASP A 114 -1.85 -4.97 -2.35
CA ASP A 114 -3.09 -5.76 -2.44
C ASP A 114 -3.74 -5.97 -1.07
N ASN A 115 -2.91 -6.19 -0.06
CA ASN A 115 -3.33 -6.48 1.30
C ASN A 115 -3.10 -5.28 2.21
N THR A 116 -4.18 -4.57 2.54
CA THR A 116 -4.19 -3.46 3.49
C THR A 116 -4.11 -3.95 4.94
N ILE A 117 -4.54 -5.20 5.20
CA ILE A 117 -4.49 -5.85 6.51
C ILE A 117 -3.76 -7.17 6.36
N ILE A 118 -2.68 -7.36 7.10
CA ILE A 118 -1.86 -8.58 7.08
C ILE A 118 -1.90 -9.19 8.48
N ASN A 119 -2.43 -10.40 8.58
CA ASN A 119 -2.37 -11.18 9.80
C ASN A 119 -1.08 -12.00 9.81
N ILE A 120 -0.24 -11.80 10.83
CA ILE A 120 1.03 -12.47 11.02
C ILE A 120 0.82 -13.55 12.08
N GLU A 121 0.58 -14.77 11.62
CA GLU A 121 0.60 -15.96 12.45
C GLU A 121 2.05 -16.45 12.55
N MET A 122 2.56 -16.63 13.76
CA MET A 122 3.92 -17.12 14.00
C MET A 122 3.88 -18.45 14.73
N GLU A 123 4.65 -19.39 14.22
CA GLU A 123 4.86 -20.68 14.87
C GLU A 123 5.87 -20.54 16.01
N LYS A 124 5.61 -21.20 17.14
CA LYS A 124 6.57 -21.27 18.24
C LYS A 124 7.81 -22.00 17.78
N GLU A 125 8.98 -21.53 18.22
CA GLU A 125 10.22 -22.23 17.98
C GLU A 125 10.17 -23.57 18.72
N ASN A 126 9.99 -24.66 17.97
CA ASN A 126 9.94 -26.00 18.53
C ASN A 126 11.32 -26.33 19.10
N THR A 127 11.48 -26.14 20.41
CA THR A 127 12.65 -26.58 21.19
C THR A 127 12.60 -28.09 21.46
N GLU A 128 12.07 -28.86 20.51
CA GLU A 128 11.96 -30.31 20.55
C GLU A 128 12.71 -30.90 19.36
N ASN A 129 14.03 -30.85 19.41
CA ASN A 129 14.93 -31.80 18.75
C ASN A 129 16.33 -31.55 19.35
N LYS A 130 16.52 -32.10 20.54
CA LYS A 130 17.82 -32.26 21.19
C LYS A 130 18.40 -33.62 20.78
#